data_AF-A0A9E3TUQ5-F1
#
_entry.id   AF-A0A9E3TUQ5-F1
#
_cell.length_a   1.000
_cell.length_b   1.000
_cell.length_c   1.000
_cell.angle_alpha   90.00
_cell.angle_beta   90.00
_cell.angle_gamma   90.00
#
_symmetry.space_group_name_H-M   'P 1'
#
loop_
_entity.id
_entity.type
_entity.pdbx_description
1 polymer ?
#
loop_
_entity_poly.entity_id
_entity_poly.type
_entity_poly.pdbx_seq_one_letter_code
_entity_poly.pdbx_strand_id
1 'polypeptide(L)'
;MLRSIITVLAFTSAGSVCLSPEASAQFSYGFGGSSSGYGGHGGYKTYQTWGGNHGGGNYGSGQSMSWSFGNGNGGFNIGVGPGAATFGNGTGRPNCPNGGCTPPKPQWPQPPRKPQITYPQPQQPPQWRETPVEPDPPAQVRPNEVPDIQQLPPAAVDPHENTIDLVGREMKPDELERAKTFFQDRLLELIDRLARRIPPVECDDNAIIGLMCRHGVSGNVQVELLDLLKSGNCDKAEMLWLKWLPKCKVPFHRCPTIDGFQRFRFAIRQRRPACGELKWIVDRIPVQVLQGNGCCTADDLVAQLEQECRIYDAMLVEPSRPVVNVSYRQGGKDQQFALAGQTAMLPTGIVTLVYHPNLPDGSTVVVNSQMVMIGTGGRGSFHVDKGYVAEALGHRIETGNAVAARQSELVRSGILLLNPTGTKINFVVDNRELSLDAGYQRTVETNDTVTVAFDTGVGRTTRYTLEPGTYRFRIADGAWDLNRAKFQVVIDNQENTTAFHYIVQGKHATAAVGKSNKHDSDYPIVIRYDRGNGSATKQVYHDKKDGTLFAAVNASDHLWDLFDADAAPTNASQPTAMPIAQQESSYIPAF
;
A
#
# COMPACT_ATOMS: atom_id res chain seq x y z
N MET A 1 75.62 21.74 -32.94
CA MET A 1 76.73 21.98 -33.89
C MET A 1 77.49 20.67 -34.06
N LEU A 2 77.50 20.13 -35.31
CA LEU A 2 78.57 19.34 -35.98
C LEU A 2 79.17 18.11 -35.25
N ARG A 3 79.30 16.87 -35.79
CA ARG A 3 79.44 16.29 -37.15
C ARG A 3 79.05 14.80 -37.10
N SER A 4 78.23 14.26 -38.02
CA SER A 4 78.57 13.58 -39.30
C SER A 4 79.02 12.11 -39.17
N ILE A 5 78.34 11.20 -39.89
CA ILE A 5 78.91 10.20 -40.83
C ILE A 5 77.82 9.80 -41.82
N ILE A 6 78.23 9.73 -43.09
CA ILE A 6 77.50 9.34 -44.30
C ILE A 6 77.72 7.84 -44.53
N THR A 7 76.69 7.10 -44.95
CA THR A 7 76.89 5.93 -45.84
C THR A 7 75.70 5.78 -46.77
N VAL A 8 76.01 5.81 -48.06
CA VAL A 8 75.14 5.61 -49.23
C VAL A 8 75.22 4.14 -49.60
N LEU A 9 74.09 3.50 -49.92
CA LEU A 9 74.01 2.42 -50.91
C LEU A 9 72.60 2.43 -51.52
N ALA A 10 72.57 2.63 -52.83
CA ALA A 10 71.38 2.62 -53.68
C ALA A 10 71.18 1.23 -54.27
N PHE A 11 69.92 0.83 -54.50
CA PHE A 11 69.50 0.10 -55.70
C PHE A 11 68.01 0.37 -55.99
N THR A 12 67.79 0.85 -57.21
CA THR A 12 66.63 0.89 -58.14
C THR A 12 65.53 -0.17 -57.95
N SER A 13 64.28 -0.09 -58.43
CA SER A 13 63.47 0.87 -59.23
C SER A 13 62.08 0.24 -59.46
N ALA A 14 61.13 1.06 -59.95
CA ALA A 14 59.85 0.72 -60.60
C ALA A 14 58.66 0.43 -59.64
N GLY A 15 57.47 0.97 -59.84
CA GLY A 15 56.94 1.88 -60.85
C GLY A 15 55.46 2.13 -60.53
N SER A 16 55.01 3.38 -60.67
CA SER A 16 53.60 3.75 -60.54
C SER A 16 52.84 3.40 -61.82
N VAL A 17 51.66 2.80 -61.71
CA VAL A 17 50.59 2.97 -62.70
C VAL A 17 49.24 3.05 -61.98
N CYS A 18 48.60 4.20 -62.11
CA CYS A 18 47.18 4.40 -61.86
C CYS A 18 46.38 3.86 -63.04
N LEU A 19 45.36 3.02 -62.80
CA LEU A 19 44.23 2.84 -63.70
C LEU A 19 42.94 2.74 -62.88
N SER A 20 41.89 3.34 -63.41
CA SER A 20 40.48 3.41 -62.98
C SER A 20 39.66 3.25 -64.27
N PRO A 21 38.33 3.01 -64.27
CA PRO A 21 37.48 2.19 -63.40
C PRO A 21 36.65 1.15 -64.22
N GLU A 22 35.68 0.52 -63.53
CA GLU A 22 34.50 -0.21 -64.05
C GLU A 22 34.69 -1.65 -64.57
N ALA A 23 34.27 -2.63 -63.75
CA ALA A 23 33.22 -3.58 -64.13
C ALA A 23 32.79 -4.41 -62.91
N SER A 24 31.49 -4.42 -62.70
CA SER A 24 30.71 -5.20 -61.73
C SER A 24 30.91 -6.71 -61.83
N ALA A 25 31.12 -7.37 -60.69
CA ALA A 25 30.78 -8.78 -60.51
C ALA A 25 30.43 -9.05 -59.05
N GLN A 26 29.18 -9.45 -58.81
CA GLN A 26 28.73 -10.07 -57.57
C GLN A 26 29.43 -11.42 -57.41
N PHE A 27 30.12 -11.64 -56.29
CA PHE A 27 30.38 -12.98 -55.78
C PHE A 27 30.32 -13.00 -54.26
N SER A 28 29.55 -13.97 -53.77
CA SER A 28 29.29 -14.29 -52.37
C SER A 28 30.46 -15.10 -51.78
N TYR A 29 30.93 -14.68 -50.61
CA TYR A 29 31.70 -15.48 -49.63
C TYR A 29 31.26 -14.95 -48.25
N GLY A 30 30.76 -15.73 -47.29
CA GLY A 30 31.33 -16.98 -46.81
C GLY A 30 32.39 -16.69 -45.73
N PHE A 31 32.01 -16.02 -44.62
CA PHE A 31 32.95 -15.75 -43.52
C PHE A 31 32.95 -16.91 -42.53
N GLY A 32 33.96 -17.77 -42.69
CA GLY A 32 34.46 -18.65 -41.65
C GLY A 32 35.21 -17.85 -40.59
N GLY A 33 34.97 -18.20 -39.33
CA GLY A 33 35.70 -17.66 -38.19
C GLY A 33 37.16 -18.08 -38.19
N SER A 34 38.02 -17.20 -37.70
CA SER A 34 39.37 -17.55 -37.25
C SER A 34 39.76 -16.59 -36.13
N SER A 35 39.75 -17.16 -34.93
CA SER A 35 40.27 -16.59 -33.69
C SER A 35 41.78 -16.40 -33.80
N SER A 36 42.29 -15.23 -33.43
CA SER A 36 43.68 -15.09 -33.01
C SER A 36 43.68 -14.27 -31.72
N GLY A 37 44.11 -14.90 -30.64
CA GLY A 37 44.31 -14.22 -29.38
C GLY A 37 45.64 -13.48 -29.39
N TYR A 38 45.70 -12.36 -28.69
CA TYR A 38 46.92 -11.90 -28.04
C TYR A 38 46.55 -11.22 -26.73
N GLY A 39 47.16 -11.70 -25.65
CA GLY A 39 46.92 -11.28 -24.29
C GLY A 39 47.60 -9.95 -23.94
N GLY A 40 47.09 -9.33 -22.89
CA GLY A 40 47.68 -8.18 -22.22
C GLY A 40 47.18 -8.11 -20.79
N HIS A 41 47.92 -8.73 -19.86
CA HIS A 41 47.70 -8.64 -18.43
C HIS A 41 47.97 -7.22 -17.91
N GLY A 42 47.05 -6.68 -17.12
CA GLY A 42 47.24 -5.48 -16.32
C GLY A 42 46.46 -5.61 -15.01
N GLY A 43 47.14 -6.10 -13.97
CA GLY A 43 46.55 -6.34 -12.65
C GLY A 43 46.32 -5.06 -11.85
N TYR A 44 45.23 -5.04 -11.08
CA TYR A 44 45.05 -4.13 -9.95
C TYR A 44 44.50 -4.88 -8.73
N LYS A 45 44.97 -4.40 -7.59
CA LYS A 45 45.05 -5.03 -6.27
C LYS A 45 43.69 -5.15 -5.59
N THR A 46 43.40 -6.33 -5.06
CA THR A 46 42.36 -6.55 -4.03
C THR A 46 42.96 -6.28 -2.65
N TYR A 47 42.27 -5.46 -1.84
CA TYR A 47 42.54 -5.33 -0.41
C TYR A 47 41.88 -6.50 0.32
N GLN A 48 42.71 -7.38 0.90
CA GLN A 48 42.33 -8.26 1.99
C GLN A 48 42.67 -7.56 3.31
N THR A 49 41.69 -7.48 4.22
CA THR A 49 41.95 -7.32 5.65
C THR A 49 41.00 -8.20 6.45
N TRP A 50 41.63 -9.25 7.00
CA TRP A 50 41.55 -9.73 8.39
C TRP A 50 40.21 -10.21 8.95
N GLY A 51 40.17 -11.52 9.20
CA GLY A 51 39.24 -12.20 10.10
C GLY A 51 39.70 -12.23 11.56
N GLY A 52 38.83 -12.82 12.37
CA GLY A 52 38.93 -13.05 13.81
C GLY A 52 37.60 -12.65 14.47
N ASN A 53 36.97 -13.40 15.35
CA ASN A 53 37.30 -14.66 16.02
C ASN A 53 35.99 -15.23 16.61
N HIS A 54 35.98 -16.53 16.87
CA HIS A 54 34.88 -17.30 17.44
C HIS A 54 34.54 -16.93 18.90
N GLY A 55 33.28 -17.11 19.27
CA GLY A 55 32.81 -17.20 20.66
C GLY A 55 31.43 -17.85 20.71
N GLY A 56 31.39 -19.12 21.14
CA GLY A 56 30.20 -19.97 21.16
C GLY A 56 29.19 -19.69 22.27
N GLY A 57 27.99 -20.25 22.11
CA GLY A 57 26.90 -20.20 23.09
C GLY A 57 25.69 -21.06 22.69
N ASN A 58 25.74 -22.32 23.13
CA ASN A 58 24.74 -23.39 23.23
C ASN A 58 23.22 -23.16 23.01
N TYR A 59 22.67 -24.14 22.27
CA TYR A 59 21.36 -24.86 22.30
C TYR A 59 20.06 -24.16 22.73
N GLY A 60 19.11 -24.18 21.79
CA GLY A 60 17.67 -24.22 22.04
C GLY A 60 16.96 -24.90 20.87
N SER A 61 16.53 -26.14 21.07
CA SER A 61 15.87 -27.03 20.11
C SER A 61 14.53 -26.49 19.60
N GLY A 62 14.36 -26.43 18.28
CA GLY A 62 13.07 -26.17 17.62
C GLY A 62 13.03 -26.87 16.26
N GLN A 63 12.01 -27.70 16.07
CA GLN A 63 11.89 -28.72 15.03
C GLN A 63 11.93 -28.15 13.59
N SER A 64 12.83 -28.67 12.76
CA SER A 64 12.84 -28.46 11.31
C SER A 64 12.09 -29.60 10.62
N MET A 65 11.03 -29.29 9.89
CA MET A 65 10.38 -30.19 8.94
C MET A 65 11.33 -30.47 7.77
N SER A 66 11.66 -31.73 7.56
CA SER A 66 12.42 -32.22 6.40
C SER A 66 11.54 -32.22 5.15
N TRP A 67 11.92 -31.48 4.12
CA TRP A 67 11.38 -31.62 2.77
C TRP A 67 12.31 -32.55 1.96
N SER A 68 11.76 -33.65 1.50
CA SER A 68 12.45 -34.62 0.64
C SER A 68 12.26 -34.22 -0.82
N PHE A 69 13.34 -33.90 -1.52
CA PHE A 69 13.33 -33.75 -2.98
C PHE A 69 13.52 -35.11 -3.64
N GLY A 70 12.43 -35.63 -4.20
CA GLY A 70 12.46 -36.76 -5.13
C GLY A 70 12.97 -36.29 -6.49
N ASN A 71 14.12 -36.81 -6.89
CA ASN A 71 14.67 -36.65 -8.23
C ASN A 71 13.81 -37.45 -9.23
N GLY A 72 13.14 -36.75 -10.14
CA GLY A 72 12.33 -37.35 -11.21
C GLY A 72 12.59 -36.66 -12.54
N ASN A 73 13.52 -37.22 -13.31
CA ASN A 73 13.72 -36.92 -14.73
C ASN A 73 12.44 -37.23 -15.52
N GLY A 74 11.92 -36.24 -16.24
CA GLY A 74 10.84 -36.43 -17.21
C GLY A 74 10.76 -35.25 -18.15
N GLY A 75 11.34 -35.40 -19.35
CA GLY A 75 11.32 -34.39 -20.40
C GLY A 75 9.90 -34.09 -20.89
N PHE A 76 9.60 -32.81 -21.08
CA PHE A 76 8.35 -32.33 -21.66
C PHE A 76 8.65 -31.66 -23.00
N ASN A 77 8.09 -32.23 -24.06
CA ASN A 77 8.22 -31.79 -25.45
C ASN A 77 6.91 -31.08 -25.82
N ILE A 78 6.97 -29.80 -26.22
CA ILE A 78 5.80 -29.00 -26.58
C ILE A 78 5.51 -29.21 -28.08
N GLY A 79 4.47 -30.00 -28.36
CA GLY A 79 3.89 -30.16 -29.68
C GLY A 79 2.70 -29.23 -29.89
N VAL A 80 2.78 -28.42 -30.93
CA VAL A 80 1.78 -27.44 -31.39
C VAL A 80 0.72 -28.14 -32.25
N GLY A 81 -0.57 -27.83 -32.07
CA GLY A 81 -1.61 -28.20 -33.05
C GLY A 81 -3.05 -28.13 -32.52
N PRO A 82 -3.97 -27.39 -33.19
CA PRO A 82 -5.34 -27.17 -32.73
C PRO A 82 -6.33 -28.17 -33.38
N GLY A 83 -7.38 -28.57 -32.65
CA GLY A 83 -8.43 -29.42 -33.21
C GLY A 83 -9.60 -29.65 -32.26
N ALA A 84 -10.80 -29.41 -32.76
CA ALA A 84 -12.07 -29.35 -32.05
C ALA A 84 -12.76 -30.72 -31.83
N ALA A 85 -13.76 -30.69 -30.93
CA ALA A 85 -14.85 -31.66 -30.71
C ALA A 85 -14.41 -33.04 -30.14
N THR A 86 -15.16 -33.80 -29.33
CA THR A 86 -16.61 -34.00 -29.23
C THR A 86 -16.90 -34.78 -27.92
N PHE A 87 -18.15 -34.72 -27.45
CA PHE A 87 -18.74 -35.58 -26.41
C PHE A 87 -18.51 -37.08 -26.65
N GLY A 88 -18.25 -37.85 -25.58
CA GLY A 88 -18.19 -39.30 -25.62
C GLY A 88 -18.45 -39.95 -24.26
N ASN A 89 -19.67 -40.47 -24.08
CA ASN A 89 -20.08 -41.37 -22.99
C ASN A 89 -19.21 -42.64 -22.97
N GLY A 90 -18.61 -42.96 -21.82
CA GLY A 90 -17.92 -44.22 -21.56
C GLY A 90 -18.53 -44.95 -20.38
N THR A 91 -19.50 -45.82 -20.65
CA THR A 91 -20.01 -46.80 -19.68
C THR A 91 -19.12 -48.04 -19.70
N GLY A 92 -18.33 -48.22 -18.63
CA GLY A 92 -17.55 -49.44 -18.41
C GLY A 92 -18.05 -50.18 -17.16
N ARG A 93 -18.94 -51.16 -17.36
CA ARG A 93 -19.27 -52.18 -16.34
C ARG A 93 -18.33 -53.38 -16.50
N PRO A 94 -17.77 -53.92 -15.41
CA PRO A 94 -17.42 -55.33 -15.35
C PRO A 94 -18.53 -56.16 -14.72
N ASN A 95 -18.78 -57.31 -15.35
CA ASN A 95 -19.61 -58.42 -14.89
C ASN A 95 -19.19 -58.93 -13.50
N CYS A 96 -20.16 -59.23 -12.64
CA CYS A 96 -20.06 -60.21 -11.55
C CYS A 96 -21.30 -61.12 -11.62
N PRO A 97 -21.15 -62.45 -11.75
CA PRO A 97 -22.27 -63.37 -11.78
C PRO A 97 -22.69 -63.80 -10.37
N ASN A 98 -24.01 -63.89 -10.17
CA ASN A 98 -24.76 -64.72 -9.22
C ASN A 98 -24.20 -64.96 -7.80
N GLY A 99 -24.91 -64.40 -6.82
CA GLY A 99 -24.87 -64.89 -5.43
C GLY A 99 -25.35 -63.82 -4.46
N GLY A 100 -26.52 -64.03 -3.85
CA GLY A 100 -27.14 -63.05 -2.95
C GLY A 100 -26.31 -62.80 -1.69
N CYS A 101 -26.10 -61.52 -1.39
CA CYS A 101 -25.74 -61.02 -0.07
C CYS A 101 -26.45 -59.68 0.12
N THR A 102 -27.47 -59.65 0.98
CA THR A 102 -28.02 -58.42 1.53
C THR A 102 -26.93 -57.71 2.35
N PRO A 103 -26.66 -56.40 2.14
CA PRO A 103 -25.69 -55.69 2.95
C PRO A 103 -26.21 -55.54 4.38
N PRO A 104 -25.37 -55.74 5.42
CA PRO A 104 -25.76 -55.45 6.79
C PRO A 104 -25.96 -53.95 6.97
N LYS A 105 -27.05 -53.57 7.66
CA LYS A 105 -27.31 -52.19 8.07
C LYS A 105 -26.12 -51.66 8.89
N PRO A 106 -25.69 -50.40 8.68
CA PRO A 106 -24.65 -49.80 9.51
C PRO A 106 -25.15 -49.67 10.95
N GLN A 107 -24.52 -50.38 11.89
CA GLN A 107 -24.70 -50.13 13.31
C GLN A 107 -23.80 -48.95 13.70
N TRP A 108 -24.44 -47.83 14.03
CA TRP A 108 -23.77 -46.71 14.67
C TRP A 108 -23.26 -47.11 16.07
N PRO A 109 -22.04 -46.71 16.46
CA PRO A 109 -21.56 -46.97 17.80
C PRO A 109 -22.45 -46.28 18.83
N GLN A 110 -22.95 -47.05 19.80
CA GLN A 110 -23.71 -46.53 20.93
C GLN A 110 -22.82 -45.58 21.75
N PRO A 111 -23.32 -44.41 22.17
CA PRO A 111 -22.57 -43.53 23.05
C PRO A 111 -22.33 -44.21 24.41
N PRO A 112 -21.18 -43.97 25.06
CA PRO A 112 -20.88 -44.56 26.36
C PRO A 112 -21.92 -44.14 27.41
N ARG A 113 -22.41 -45.11 28.19
CA ARG A 113 -23.31 -44.88 29.32
C ARG A 113 -22.66 -43.91 30.29
N LYS A 114 -23.32 -42.77 30.54
CA LYS A 114 -22.95 -41.85 31.63
C LYS A 114 -23.04 -42.60 32.97
N PRO A 115 -22.05 -42.45 33.89
CA PRO A 115 -22.17 -42.97 35.24
C PRO A 115 -23.36 -42.32 35.95
N GLN A 116 -24.21 -43.13 36.58
CA GLN A 116 -25.25 -42.65 37.47
C GLN A 116 -24.60 -42.00 38.69
N ILE A 117 -24.76 -40.69 38.83
CA ILE A 117 -24.45 -39.97 40.07
C ILE A 117 -25.63 -40.21 41.02
N THR A 118 -25.38 -40.95 42.10
CA THR A 118 -26.32 -41.07 43.22
C THR A 118 -26.18 -39.82 44.08
N TYR A 119 -27.20 -38.96 44.08
CA TYR A 119 -27.26 -37.84 45.02
C TYR A 119 -27.73 -38.35 46.39
N PRO A 120 -27.03 -38.03 47.50
CA PRO A 120 -27.56 -38.27 48.84
C PRO A 120 -28.82 -37.43 49.08
N GLN A 121 -29.80 -38.03 49.76
CA GLN A 121 -31.06 -37.38 50.14
C GLN A 121 -30.82 -36.06 50.89
N PRO A 122 -31.65 -35.01 50.68
CA PRO A 122 -31.61 -33.81 51.50
C PRO A 122 -31.98 -34.16 52.95
N GLN A 123 -31.08 -33.86 53.88
CA GLN A 123 -31.42 -33.84 55.30
C GLN A 123 -32.45 -32.73 55.56
N GLN A 124 -33.50 -33.06 56.29
CA GLN A 124 -34.49 -32.08 56.76
C GLN A 124 -33.79 -31.01 57.61
N PRO A 125 -34.09 -29.71 57.42
CA PRO A 125 -33.57 -28.68 58.30
C PRO A 125 -34.13 -28.84 59.72
N PRO A 126 -33.33 -28.52 60.75
CA PRO A 126 -33.76 -28.59 62.15
C PRO A 126 -34.95 -27.64 62.39
N GLN A 127 -35.98 -28.17 63.04
CA GLN A 127 -37.12 -27.37 63.52
C GLN A 127 -36.64 -26.45 64.64
N TRP A 128 -36.53 -25.16 64.35
CA TRP A 128 -36.39 -24.13 65.37
C TRP A 128 -37.74 -23.93 66.04
N ARG A 129 -37.82 -24.21 67.36
CA ARG A 129 -38.93 -23.77 68.20
C ARG A 129 -38.80 -22.27 68.41
N GLU A 130 -39.73 -21.51 67.87
CA GLU A 130 -39.92 -20.12 68.25
C GLU A 130 -40.53 -20.09 69.66
N THR A 131 -39.76 -19.58 70.63
CA THR A 131 -40.31 -19.10 71.90
C THR A 131 -41.14 -17.85 71.64
N PRO A 132 -42.38 -17.73 72.17
CA PRO A 132 -43.17 -16.54 72.05
C PRO A 132 -42.48 -15.37 72.77
N VAL A 133 -42.05 -14.37 72.01
CA VAL A 133 -41.66 -13.07 72.55
C VAL A 133 -42.89 -12.17 72.50
N GLU A 134 -43.23 -11.63 73.67
CA GLU A 134 -44.32 -10.69 73.89
C GLU A 134 -44.08 -9.40 73.07
N PRO A 135 -45.10 -8.87 72.36
CA PRO A 135 -44.90 -7.73 71.47
C PRO A 135 -44.68 -6.44 72.28
N ASP A 136 -43.50 -5.83 72.09
CA ASP A 136 -43.25 -4.46 72.53
C ASP A 136 -44.21 -3.48 71.82
N PRO A 137 -44.69 -2.44 72.53
CA PRO A 137 -45.56 -1.43 71.95
C PRO A 137 -44.87 -0.69 70.80
N PRO A 138 -45.60 -0.30 69.74
CA PRO A 138 -45.02 0.25 68.53
C PRO A 138 -44.28 1.56 68.83
N ALA A 139 -42.96 1.52 68.69
CA ALA A 139 -42.14 2.72 68.60
C ALA A 139 -42.59 3.51 67.36
N GLN A 140 -42.88 4.81 67.54
CA GLN A 140 -43.15 5.72 66.45
C GLN A 140 -41.92 5.81 65.54
N VAL A 141 -41.96 5.07 64.44
CA VAL A 141 -41.00 5.16 63.35
C VAL A 141 -41.19 6.52 62.69
N ARG A 142 -40.24 7.42 62.89
CA ARG A 142 -40.11 8.62 62.05
C ARG A 142 -39.91 8.16 60.61
N PRO A 143 -40.49 8.85 59.61
CA PRO A 143 -40.22 8.53 58.20
C PRO A 143 -38.70 8.64 57.99
N ASN A 144 -38.05 7.49 57.79
CA ASN A 144 -36.70 7.49 57.27
C ASN A 144 -36.80 8.07 55.86
N GLU A 145 -36.35 9.31 55.70
CA GLU A 145 -35.97 9.87 54.42
C GLU A 145 -35.01 8.88 53.77
N VAL A 146 -35.51 8.10 52.82
CA VAL A 146 -34.67 7.32 51.92
C VAL A 146 -33.82 8.37 51.20
N PRO A 147 -32.49 8.39 51.37
CA PRO A 147 -31.66 9.34 50.65
C PRO A 147 -31.93 9.11 49.17
N ASP A 148 -32.37 10.17 48.51
CA ASP A 148 -32.56 10.25 47.08
C ASP A 148 -31.17 10.10 46.45
N ILE A 149 -30.71 8.86 46.27
CA ILE A 149 -29.51 8.54 45.52
C ILE A 149 -29.87 8.83 44.07
N GLN A 150 -29.78 10.11 43.69
CA GLN A 150 -29.66 10.49 42.30
C GLN A 150 -28.45 9.72 41.76
N GLN A 151 -28.71 8.61 41.07
CA GLN A 151 -27.72 7.95 40.25
C GLN A 151 -27.33 8.97 39.19
N LEU A 152 -26.26 9.72 39.49
CA LEU A 152 -25.62 10.59 38.52
C LEU A 152 -25.43 9.75 37.26
N PRO A 153 -25.93 10.19 36.10
CA PRO A 153 -25.73 9.46 34.86
C PRO A 153 -24.23 9.16 34.74
N PRO A 154 -23.84 7.92 34.40
CA PRO A 154 -22.44 7.56 34.32
C PRO A 154 -21.74 8.58 33.43
N ALA A 155 -20.71 9.24 33.98
CA ALA A 155 -19.97 10.27 33.27
C ALA A 155 -19.62 9.74 31.87
N ALA A 156 -19.92 10.53 30.84
CA ALA A 156 -19.63 10.15 29.47
C ALA A 156 -18.13 9.91 29.35
N VAL A 157 -17.73 8.63 29.21
CA VAL A 157 -16.34 8.29 29.01
C VAL A 157 -16.01 8.57 27.54
N ASP A 158 -14.94 9.31 27.31
CA ASP A 158 -14.45 9.57 25.97
C ASP A 158 -13.70 8.33 25.43
N PRO A 159 -13.85 8.00 24.14
CA PRO A 159 -13.12 6.88 23.55
C PRO A 159 -11.62 7.14 23.63
N HIS A 160 -10.83 6.06 23.67
CA HIS A 160 -9.40 6.18 23.39
C HIS A 160 -9.22 6.76 21.99
N GLU A 161 -8.24 7.65 21.85
CA GLU A 161 -7.91 8.27 20.56
C GLU A 161 -7.61 7.17 19.53
N ASN A 162 -8.32 7.20 18.41
CA ASN A 162 -7.89 6.47 17.24
C ASN A 162 -6.80 7.29 16.63
N THR A 163 -5.55 7.16 17.06
CA THR A 163 -4.50 7.87 16.34
C THR A 163 -4.48 7.31 14.92
N ILE A 164 -4.86 8.15 13.96
CA ILE A 164 -4.35 7.90 12.63
C ILE A 164 -2.90 8.32 12.79
N ASP A 165 -2.03 7.34 13.02
CA ASP A 165 -0.57 7.53 13.11
C ASP A 165 0.03 8.12 11.81
N LEU A 166 -0.82 8.54 10.88
CA LEU A 166 -0.70 9.57 9.87
C LEU A 166 -0.28 10.96 10.41
N VAL A 167 0.57 11.04 11.43
CA VAL A 167 1.25 12.30 11.73
C VAL A 167 2.50 12.35 10.87
N GLY A 168 2.41 13.07 9.76
CA GLY A 168 3.58 13.47 9.00
C GLY A 168 4.52 14.26 9.89
N ARG A 169 5.81 13.92 9.87
CA ARG A 169 6.83 14.83 10.39
C ARG A 169 7.27 15.75 9.26
N GLU A 170 7.48 17.01 9.57
CA GLU A 170 8.20 17.88 8.64
C GLU A 170 9.63 17.36 8.46
N MET A 171 10.16 17.53 7.25
CA MET A 171 11.53 17.18 6.95
C MET A 171 12.46 18.15 7.70
N LYS A 172 13.38 17.64 8.53
CA LYS A 172 14.35 18.51 9.19
C LYS A 172 15.23 19.21 8.16
N PRO A 173 15.77 20.42 8.42
CA PRO A 173 16.65 21.09 7.47
C PRO A 173 17.86 20.24 7.04
N ASP A 174 18.45 19.45 7.94
CA ASP A 174 19.56 18.56 7.62
C ASP A 174 19.12 17.34 6.79
N GLU A 175 17.92 16.81 7.04
CA GLU A 175 17.31 15.76 6.23
C GLU A 175 16.93 16.26 4.84
N LEU A 176 16.41 17.49 4.75
CA LEU A 176 16.10 18.16 3.51
C LEU A 176 17.37 18.40 2.69
N GLU A 177 18.47 18.82 3.31
CA GLU A 177 19.75 18.94 2.62
C GLU A 177 20.34 17.58 2.23
N ARG A 178 20.19 16.53 3.05
CA ARG A 178 20.56 15.15 2.67
C ARG A 178 19.72 14.64 1.51
N ALA A 179 18.42 14.88 1.53
CA ALA A 179 17.49 14.51 0.46
C ALA A 179 17.86 15.26 -0.82
N LYS A 180 18.02 16.59 -0.77
CA LYS A 180 18.49 17.39 -1.91
C LYS A 180 19.81 16.85 -2.48
N THR A 181 20.77 16.50 -1.63
CA THR A 181 22.05 15.92 -2.06
C THR A 181 21.84 14.56 -2.74
N PHE A 182 21.02 13.69 -2.15
CA PHE A 182 20.67 12.38 -2.74
C PHE A 182 20.02 12.52 -4.12
N PHE A 183 19.01 13.39 -4.25
CA PHE A 183 18.34 13.66 -5.53
C PHE A 183 19.30 14.29 -6.55
N GLN A 184 20.15 15.21 -6.11
CA GLN A 184 21.18 15.80 -6.95
C GLN A 184 22.16 14.75 -7.49
N ASP A 185 22.68 13.87 -6.63
CA ASP A 185 23.62 12.81 -7.02
C ASP A 185 22.96 11.81 -7.97
N ARG A 186 21.69 11.44 -7.71
CA ARG A 186 20.93 10.55 -8.58
C ARG A 186 20.65 11.15 -9.96
N LEU A 187 20.30 12.44 -10.02
CA LEU A 187 20.13 13.16 -11.28
C LEU A 187 21.43 13.16 -12.09
N LEU A 188 22.58 13.42 -11.44
CA LEU A 188 23.88 13.36 -12.08
C LEU A 188 24.20 11.95 -12.60
N GLU A 189 23.87 10.91 -11.84
CA GLU A 189 24.06 9.52 -12.26
C GLU A 189 23.20 9.16 -13.48
N LEU A 190 21.92 9.56 -13.49
CA LEU A 190 21.00 9.32 -14.61
C LEU A 190 21.47 10.04 -15.87
N ILE A 191 21.93 11.28 -15.75
CA ILE A 191 22.55 12.03 -16.85
C ILE A 191 23.78 11.31 -17.37
N ASP A 192 24.68 10.84 -16.49
CA ASP A 192 25.88 10.13 -16.90
C ASP A 192 25.55 8.79 -17.57
N ARG A 193 24.47 8.11 -17.17
CA ARG A 193 23.97 6.90 -17.85
C ARG A 193 23.40 7.23 -19.24
N LEU A 194 22.63 8.31 -19.37
CA LEU A 194 22.00 8.72 -20.63
C LEU A 194 23.03 9.28 -21.63
N ALA A 195 23.95 10.12 -21.17
CA ALA A 195 25.03 10.67 -21.98
C ALA A 195 25.94 9.58 -22.55
N ARG A 196 26.18 8.48 -21.81
CA ARG A 196 26.93 7.31 -22.32
C ARG A 196 26.24 6.57 -23.46
N ARG A 197 24.93 6.75 -23.65
CA ARG A 197 24.17 6.14 -24.76
C ARG A 197 24.12 7.02 -26.01
N ILE A 198 24.50 8.30 -25.89
CA ILE A 198 24.45 9.24 -27.01
C ILE A 198 25.81 9.23 -27.72
N PRO A 199 25.84 9.07 -29.05
CA PRO A 199 27.09 9.14 -29.78
C PRO A 199 27.76 10.51 -29.57
N PRO A 200 29.07 10.55 -29.30
CA PRO A 200 29.77 11.77 -28.94
C PRO A 200 29.72 12.88 -30.00
N VAL A 201 29.58 12.48 -31.26
CA VAL A 201 29.60 13.36 -32.44
C VAL A 201 28.57 12.87 -33.44
N GLU A 202 27.81 13.79 -34.01
CA GLU A 202 27.03 13.51 -35.21
C GLU A 202 27.97 13.58 -36.41
N CYS A 203 28.40 12.41 -36.89
CA CYS A 203 29.36 12.32 -37.98
C CYS A 203 29.05 11.08 -38.83
N ASP A 204 29.04 11.27 -40.15
CA ASP A 204 29.04 10.15 -41.09
C ASP A 204 30.50 9.73 -41.31
N ASP A 205 30.92 8.66 -40.61
CA ASP A 205 32.25 8.08 -40.70
C ASP A 205 32.67 7.90 -42.17
N ASN A 206 31.76 7.46 -43.05
CA ASN A 206 32.07 7.21 -44.46
C ASN A 206 32.29 8.51 -45.26
N ALA A 207 31.50 9.55 -44.99
CA ALA A 207 31.69 10.85 -45.61
C ALA A 207 33.02 11.49 -45.19
N ILE A 208 33.38 11.36 -43.91
CA ILE A 208 34.64 11.87 -43.35
C ILE A 208 35.84 11.12 -43.92
N ILE A 209 35.80 9.78 -43.91
CA ILE A 209 36.84 8.94 -44.52
C ILE A 209 36.99 9.27 -46.01
N GLY A 210 35.88 9.37 -46.75
CA GLY A 210 35.90 9.72 -48.17
C GLY A 210 36.52 11.09 -48.43
N LEU A 211 36.27 12.08 -47.58
CA LEU A 211 36.88 13.41 -47.70
C LEU A 211 38.39 13.35 -47.38
N MET A 212 38.78 12.66 -46.31
CA MET A 212 40.19 12.49 -45.94
C MET A 212 41.00 11.79 -47.04
N CYS A 213 40.45 10.74 -47.65
CA CYS A 213 41.08 10.03 -48.77
C CYS A 213 41.25 10.94 -50.00
N ARG A 214 40.23 11.74 -50.36
CA ARG A 214 40.33 12.68 -51.50
C ARG A 214 41.41 13.74 -51.34
N HIS A 215 41.74 14.10 -50.11
CA HIS A 215 42.78 15.09 -49.81
C HIS A 215 44.14 14.48 -49.41
N GLY A 216 44.30 13.16 -49.55
CA GLY A 216 45.58 12.48 -49.30
C GLY A 216 46.01 12.46 -47.83
N VAL A 217 45.06 12.50 -46.90
CA VAL A 217 45.34 12.36 -45.46
C VAL A 217 45.82 10.93 -45.18
N SER A 218 46.97 10.78 -44.53
CA SER A 218 47.54 9.46 -44.23
C SER A 218 46.64 8.62 -43.32
N GLY A 219 46.62 7.30 -43.49
CA GLY A 219 45.76 6.39 -42.73
C GLY A 219 45.89 6.52 -41.20
N ASN A 220 47.10 6.76 -40.68
CA ASN A 220 47.32 6.95 -39.24
C ASN A 220 46.57 8.17 -38.69
N VAL A 221 46.54 9.27 -39.45
CA VAL A 221 45.82 10.49 -39.09
C VAL A 221 44.31 10.30 -39.21
N GLN A 222 43.85 9.49 -40.17
CA GLN A 222 42.44 9.13 -40.29
C GLN A 222 41.95 8.36 -39.07
N VAL A 223 42.73 7.37 -38.62
CA VAL A 223 42.42 6.59 -37.41
C VAL A 223 42.45 7.49 -36.18
N GLU A 224 43.49 8.32 -36.01
CA GLU A 224 43.59 9.26 -34.87
C GLU A 224 42.39 10.22 -34.83
N LEU A 225 41.98 10.77 -35.99
CA LEU A 225 40.82 11.65 -36.07
C LEU A 225 39.53 10.91 -35.70
N LEU A 226 39.29 9.72 -36.26
CA LEU A 226 38.10 8.93 -35.96
C LEU A 226 38.04 8.51 -34.49
N ASP A 227 39.18 8.18 -33.88
CA ASP A 227 39.26 7.88 -32.46
C ASP A 227 38.98 9.13 -31.60
N LEU A 228 39.46 10.31 -32.02
CA LEU A 228 39.12 11.58 -31.37
C LEU A 228 37.62 11.90 -31.49
N LEU A 229 36.99 11.62 -32.63
CA LEU A 229 35.55 11.81 -32.82
C LEU A 229 34.73 10.79 -32.01
N LYS A 230 35.11 9.51 -32.04
CA LYS A 230 34.46 8.43 -31.25
C LYS A 230 34.64 8.59 -29.75
N SER A 231 35.70 9.28 -29.30
CA SER A 231 35.90 9.64 -27.89
C SER A 231 35.26 10.98 -27.50
N GLY A 232 34.65 11.69 -28.45
CA GLY A 232 34.02 13.00 -28.21
C GLY A 232 34.97 14.16 -28.01
N ASN A 233 36.26 13.99 -28.32
CA ASN A 233 37.27 15.03 -28.20
C ASN A 233 37.26 15.96 -29.43
N CYS A 234 36.13 16.64 -29.63
CA CYS A 234 35.86 17.44 -30.82
C CYS A 234 36.88 18.57 -31.03
N ASP A 235 37.39 19.19 -29.97
CA ASP A 235 38.37 20.28 -30.10
C ASP A 235 39.70 19.76 -30.64
N LYS A 236 40.16 18.60 -30.16
CA LYS A 236 41.36 17.95 -30.70
C LYS A 236 41.13 17.45 -32.11
N ALA A 237 39.95 16.89 -32.39
CA ALA A 237 39.59 16.47 -33.74
C ALA A 237 39.56 17.67 -34.69
N GLU A 238 38.98 18.81 -34.28
CA GLU A 238 38.95 20.05 -35.06
C GLU A 238 40.34 20.63 -35.27
N MET A 239 41.19 20.68 -34.23
CA MET A 239 42.59 21.09 -34.38
C MET A 239 43.36 20.18 -35.34
N LEU A 240 43.18 18.86 -35.23
CA LEU A 240 43.82 17.89 -36.11
C LEU A 240 43.30 18.03 -37.55
N TRP A 241 42.00 18.26 -37.70
CA TRP A 241 41.35 18.53 -38.99
C TRP A 241 41.93 19.78 -39.65
N LEU A 242 41.93 20.91 -38.95
CA LEU A 242 42.42 22.19 -39.48
C LEU A 242 43.93 22.15 -39.76
N LYS A 243 44.69 21.33 -39.02
CA LYS A 243 46.12 21.12 -39.29
C LYS A 243 46.37 20.44 -40.63
N TRP A 244 45.58 19.41 -40.97
CA TRP A 244 45.78 18.61 -42.18
C TRP A 244 44.97 19.10 -43.37
N LEU A 245 43.82 19.73 -43.12
CA LEU A 245 42.85 20.19 -44.11
C LEU A 245 42.43 21.66 -43.84
N PRO A 246 43.37 22.63 -43.81
CA PRO A 246 43.10 24.01 -43.39
C PRO A 246 42.11 24.76 -44.30
N LYS A 247 41.91 24.26 -45.53
CA LYS A 247 40.99 24.86 -46.51
C LYS A 247 39.61 24.20 -46.53
N CYS A 248 39.42 23.10 -45.80
CA CYS A 248 38.17 22.34 -45.78
C CYS A 248 37.34 22.75 -44.57
N LYS A 249 36.03 22.97 -44.77
CA LYS A 249 35.10 23.15 -43.65
C LYS A 249 35.07 21.86 -42.81
N VAL A 250 35.08 22.01 -41.49
CA VAL A 250 34.97 20.90 -40.53
C VAL A 250 33.60 20.21 -40.75
N PRO A 251 33.57 18.92 -41.11
CA PRO A 251 32.33 18.22 -41.50
C PRO A 251 31.63 17.57 -40.30
N PHE A 252 32.09 17.84 -39.08
CA PHE A 252 31.53 17.33 -37.85
C PHE A 252 31.25 18.48 -36.88
N HIS A 253 30.23 18.28 -36.06
CA HIS A 253 29.85 19.22 -35.01
C HIS A 253 29.70 18.46 -33.69
N ARG A 254 30.00 19.14 -32.57
CA ARG A 254 29.66 18.60 -31.25
C ARG A 254 28.17 18.26 -31.22
N CYS A 255 27.82 17.09 -30.70
CA CYS A 255 26.42 16.72 -30.52
C CYS A 255 25.75 17.77 -29.61
N PRO A 256 24.76 18.54 -30.11
CA PRO A 256 24.11 19.60 -29.33
C PRO A 256 23.47 19.07 -28.05
N THR A 257 23.06 17.79 -28.06
CA THR A 257 22.46 17.08 -26.94
C THR A 257 23.47 16.84 -25.81
N ILE A 258 24.73 16.52 -26.14
CA ILE A 258 25.80 16.35 -25.13
C ILE A 258 26.18 17.69 -24.51
N ASP A 259 26.30 18.75 -25.31
CA ASP A 259 26.51 20.09 -24.79
C ASP A 259 25.33 20.53 -23.90
N GLY A 260 24.11 20.14 -24.26
CA GLY A 260 22.91 20.25 -23.42
C GLY A 260 23.07 19.58 -22.06
N PHE A 261 23.45 18.29 -22.03
CA PHE A 261 23.69 17.56 -20.79
C PHE A 261 24.77 18.20 -19.91
N GLN A 262 25.84 18.74 -20.51
CA GLN A 262 26.87 19.44 -19.73
C GLN A 262 26.35 20.73 -19.08
N ARG A 263 25.53 21.51 -19.79
CA ARG A 263 24.86 22.70 -19.23
C ARG A 263 23.91 22.31 -18.10
N PHE A 264 23.13 21.26 -18.30
CA PHE A 264 22.21 20.77 -17.29
C PHE A 264 22.91 20.20 -16.06
N ARG A 265 24.02 19.47 -16.25
CA ARG A 265 24.91 19.01 -15.18
C ARG A 265 25.46 20.18 -14.37
N PHE A 266 25.84 21.27 -15.04
CA PHE A 266 26.27 22.49 -14.38
C PHE A 266 25.12 23.12 -13.60
N ALA A 267 23.92 23.23 -14.17
CA ALA A 267 22.73 23.77 -13.52
C ALA A 267 22.34 22.99 -12.24
N ILE A 268 22.36 21.65 -12.30
CA ILE A 268 22.13 20.77 -11.13
C ILE A 268 23.14 21.05 -10.02
N ARG A 269 24.44 21.15 -10.37
CA ARG A 269 25.49 21.49 -9.38
C ARG A 269 25.32 22.86 -8.74
N GLN A 270 24.72 23.80 -9.46
CA GLN A 270 24.38 25.13 -8.94
C GLN A 270 23.07 25.17 -8.15
N ARG A 271 22.45 24.01 -7.87
CA ARG A 271 21.14 23.89 -7.20
C ARG A 271 20.04 24.70 -7.90
N ARG A 272 20.13 24.79 -9.22
CA ARG A 272 19.15 25.44 -10.10
C ARG A 272 18.79 24.51 -11.26
N PRO A 273 18.20 23.34 -10.97
CA PRO A 273 17.64 22.50 -12.01
C PRO A 273 16.63 23.35 -12.80
N ALA A 274 16.93 23.62 -14.06
CA ALA A 274 15.96 24.23 -14.95
C ALA A 274 15.22 23.08 -15.62
N CYS A 275 14.07 22.64 -15.07
CA CYS A 275 13.25 21.60 -15.72
C CYS A 275 12.94 21.93 -17.20
N GLY A 276 12.89 23.22 -17.56
CA GLY A 276 12.79 23.66 -18.96
C GLY A 276 14.01 23.30 -19.82
N GLU A 277 15.22 23.32 -19.27
CA GLU A 277 16.43 22.83 -19.97
C GLU A 277 16.41 21.32 -20.14
N LEU A 278 15.94 20.57 -19.13
CA LEU A 278 15.80 19.11 -19.25
C LEU A 278 14.90 18.73 -20.42
N LYS A 279 13.72 19.36 -20.51
CA LYS A 279 12.77 19.13 -21.61
C LYS A 279 13.41 19.38 -22.97
N TRP A 280 14.15 20.49 -23.11
CA TRP A 280 14.87 20.80 -24.35
C TRP A 280 15.91 19.74 -24.73
N ILE A 281 16.60 19.16 -23.74
CA ILE A 281 17.59 18.09 -23.97
C ILE A 281 16.88 16.81 -24.41
N VAL A 282 15.82 16.43 -23.71
CA VAL A 282 15.02 15.23 -23.99
C VAL A 282 14.44 15.26 -25.40
N ASP A 283 13.86 16.38 -25.81
CA ASP A 283 13.27 16.57 -27.15
C ASP A 283 14.29 16.45 -28.30
N ARG A 284 15.60 16.45 -27.99
CA ARG A 284 16.71 16.35 -28.95
C ARG A 284 17.49 15.04 -28.87
N ILE A 285 17.05 14.09 -28.04
CA ILE A 285 17.66 12.75 -28.02
C ILE A 285 17.24 12.03 -29.30
N PRO A 286 18.19 11.54 -30.13
CA PRO A 286 17.83 10.80 -31.34
C PRO A 286 16.97 9.58 -31.02
N VAL A 287 15.92 9.34 -31.80
CA VAL A 287 14.99 8.19 -31.59
C VAL A 287 15.75 6.86 -31.55
N GLN A 288 16.86 6.74 -32.25
CA GLN A 288 17.72 5.55 -32.25
C GLN A 288 18.38 5.29 -30.89
N VAL A 289 18.65 6.35 -30.12
CA VAL A 289 19.15 6.25 -28.73
C VAL A 289 18.02 5.80 -27.79
N LEU A 290 16.78 6.24 -28.07
CA LEU A 290 15.58 5.86 -27.31
C LEU A 290 15.22 4.38 -27.48
N GLN A 291 15.37 3.84 -28.69
CA GLN A 291 14.99 2.48 -29.10
C GLN A 291 15.97 1.34 -28.71
N GLY A 292 16.95 1.59 -27.83
CA GLY A 292 17.98 0.58 -27.51
C GLY A 292 17.44 -0.73 -26.92
N ASN A 293 17.92 -1.87 -27.45
CA ASN A 293 17.62 -3.23 -26.99
C ASN A 293 18.33 -3.55 -25.65
N GLY A 294 17.78 -3.06 -24.52
CA GLY A 294 18.29 -3.36 -23.18
C GLY A 294 17.19 -3.36 -22.13
N CYS A 295 17.50 -3.84 -20.92
CA CYS A 295 16.57 -4.01 -19.79
C CYS A 295 15.92 -2.72 -19.26
N CYS A 296 16.34 -1.55 -19.75
CA CYS A 296 15.68 -0.26 -19.52
C CYS A 296 15.78 0.53 -20.83
N THR A 297 14.64 0.83 -21.45
CA THR A 297 14.60 1.67 -22.65
C THR A 297 15.10 3.07 -22.29
N ALA A 298 15.61 3.82 -23.25
CA ALA A 298 16.00 5.19 -22.93
C ALA A 298 14.78 6.09 -22.65
N ASP A 299 13.57 5.67 -23.07
CA ASP A 299 12.30 6.28 -22.64
C ASP A 299 12.07 6.12 -21.12
N ASP A 300 12.37 4.95 -20.55
CA ASP A 300 12.28 4.74 -19.09
C ASP A 300 13.26 5.64 -18.32
N LEU A 301 14.48 5.82 -18.85
CA LEU A 301 15.49 6.70 -18.24
C LEU A 301 15.09 8.17 -18.33
N VAL A 302 14.48 8.60 -19.44
CA VAL A 302 13.96 9.95 -19.62
C VAL A 302 12.80 10.20 -18.64
N ALA A 303 11.84 9.28 -18.56
CA ALA A 303 10.72 9.38 -17.63
C ALA A 303 11.20 9.45 -16.18
N GLN A 304 12.19 8.63 -15.81
CA GLN A 304 12.82 8.67 -14.50
C GLN A 304 13.54 10.02 -14.26
N LEU A 305 14.29 10.53 -15.23
CA LEU A 305 15.01 11.80 -15.11
C LEU A 305 14.04 12.98 -14.94
N GLU A 306 12.94 13.02 -15.70
CA GLU A 306 11.89 14.02 -15.53
C GLU A 306 11.24 13.96 -14.15
N GLN A 307 10.98 12.76 -13.66
CA GLN A 307 10.36 12.53 -12.36
C GLN A 307 11.26 13.00 -11.20
N GLU A 308 12.52 12.59 -11.21
CA GLU A 308 13.53 13.00 -10.21
C GLU A 308 13.74 14.52 -10.24
N CYS A 309 13.70 15.15 -11.41
CA CYS A 309 13.79 16.60 -11.54
C CYS A 309 12.57 17.32 -10.94
N ARG A 310 11.35 16.83 -11.17
CA ARG A 310 10.15 17.42 -10.55
C ARG A 310 10.20 17.33 -9.03
N ILE A 311 10.72 16.23 -8.49
CA ILE A 311 10.89 16.05 -7.04
C ILE A 311 11.92 17.04 -6.49
N TYR A 312 13.07 17.15 -7.18
CA TYR A 312 14.12 18.08 -6.77
C TYR A 312 13.68 19.55 -6.85
N ASP A 313 12.96 19.94 -7.91
CA ASP A 313 12.34 21.26 -8.05
C ASP A 313 11.36 21.54 -6.90
N ALA A 314 10.49 20.57 -6.59
CA ALA A 314 9.54 20.69 -5.49
C ALA A 314 10.23 20.94 -4.13
N MET A 315 11.42 20.38 -3.92
CA MET A 315 12.23 20.63 -2.71
C MET A 315 12.92 21.99 -2.68
N LEU A 316 13.05 22.67 -3.81
CA LEU A 316 13.72 23.97 -3.92
C LEU A 316 12.77 25.16 -3.80
N VAL A 317 11.48 24.98 -4.09
CA VAL A 317 10.49 26.07 -4.18
C VAL A 317 10.03 26.61 -2.81
N GLU A 318 10.27 25.93 -1.68
CA GLU A 318 9.76 26.40 -0.38
C GLU A 318 10.80 26.41 0.77
N PRO A 319 11.14 27.61 1.29
CA PRO A 319 11.59 27.72 2.68
C PRO A 319 10.90 28.87 3.47
N SER A 320 9.78 29.44 3.00
CA SER A 320 9.22 30.67 3.58
C SER A 320 8.21 30.49 4.73
N ARG A 321 8.03 29.27 5.26
CA ARG A 321 7.24 29.05 6.48
C ARG A 321 8.07 28.34 7.56
N PRO A 322 8.00 28.79 8.83
CA PRO A 322 8.81 28.25 9.91
C PRO A 322 8.44 26.80 10.24
N VAL A 323 9.47 25.98 10.42
CA VAL A 323 9.44 24.51 10.48
C VAL A 323 9.52 24.05 11.95
N VAL A 324 8.62 23.18 12.40
CA VAL A 324 8.53 22.69 13.79
C VAL A 324 8.45 21.15 13.84
N ASN A 325 9.27 20.54 14.69
CA ASN A 325 9.56 19.10 14.76
C ASN A 325 8.56 18.27 15.60
N VAL A 326 8.23 17.04 15.16
CA VAL A 326 7.78 15.90 16.01
C VAL A 326 8.25 14.55 15.41
N SER A 327 8.50 13.52 16.24
CA SER A 327 8.92 12.16 15.87
C SER A 327 7.97 11.06 16.40
N TYR A 328 7.99 9.89 15.75
CA TYR A 328 7.17 8.69 16.01
C TYR A 328 7.57 7.90 17.27
N ARG A 329 6.58 7.26 17.93
CA ARG A 329 6.73 6.42 19.14
C ARG A 329 6.22 5.00 18.84
N GLN A 330 7.12 4.06 18.56
CA GLN A 330 6.83 2.62 18.57
C GLN A 330 7.66 1.95 19.68
N GLY A 331 7.00 1.40 20.71
CA GLY A 331 7.64 0.47 21.65
C GLY A 331 8.39 1.07 22.85
N GLY A 332 7.66 1.60 23.84
CA GLY A 332 7.90 1.32 25.27
C GLY A 332 9.24 1.62 25.98
N LYS A 333 10.22 2.35 25.42
CA LYS A 333 11.39 2.82 26.20
C LYS A 333 11.64 4.32 26.01
N ASP A 334 11.53 5.06 27.10
CA ASP A 334 11.68 6.51 27.14
C ASP A 334 13.15 6.93 26.97
N GLN A 335 13.45 7.60 25.85
CA GLN A 335 14.56 8.53 25.76
C GLN A 335 14.00 9.91 25.44
N GLN A 336 14.05 10.80 26.43
CA GLN A 336 13.59 12.18 26.31
C GLN A 336 14.58 13.03 25.49
N PHE A 337 14.11 13.55 24.37
CA PHE A 337 14.57 14.83 23.83
C PHE A 337 13.33 15.73 23.62
N ALA A 338 13.29 16.86 24.33
CA ALA A 338 12.29 17.96 24.36
C ALA A 338 11.97 18.56 22.95
N LEU A 339 10.88 19.29 22.61
CA LEU A 339 9.68 19.95 23.20
C LEU A 339 8.66 20.20 22.03
N ALA A 340 7.35 20.40 22.33
CA ALA A 340 6.17 20.57 21.42
C ALA A 340 6.24 21.71 20.36
N GLY A 341 5.44 21.80 19.28
CA GLY A 341 4.32 21.01 18.75
C GLY A 341 3.60 21.76 17.60
N GLN A 342 3.43 21.10 16.45
CA GLN A 342 2.32 21.27 15.51
C GLN A 342 2.33 20.06 14.57
N THR A 343 1.26 19.26 14.61
CA THR A 343 1.07 18.12 13.70
C THR A 343 0.87 18.66 12.28
N ALA A 344 1.78 18.32 11.37
CA ALA A 344 1.56 18.59 9.95
C ALA A 344 0.37 17.71 9.52
N MET A 345 -0.76 18.36 9.23
CA MET A 345 -1.92 17.68 8.70
C MET A 345 -1.54 17.06 7.37
N LEU A 346 -1.79 15.76 7.20
CA LEU A 346 -1.47 15.14 5.94
C LEU A 346 -2.28 15.79 4.81
N PRO A 347 -1.67 15.90 3.61
CA PRO A 347 -2.39 16.33 2.44
C PRO A 347 -3.68 15.54 2.23
N THR A 348 -4.76 16.26 1.94
CA THR A 348 -6.03 15.65 1.58
C THR A 348 -6.09 15.36 0.09
N GLY A 349 -6.59 14.19 -0.29
CA GLY A 349 -6.81 13.77 -1.67
C GLY A 349 -5.67 12.90 -2.22
N ILE A 350 -5.68 12.71 -3.54
CA ILE A 350 -4.62 11.99 -4.24
C ILE A 350 -3.39 12.89 -4.33
N VAL A 351 -2.28 12.43 -3.76
CA VAL A 351 -0.99 13.12 -3.80
C VAL A 351 0.08 12.27 -4.44
N THR A 352 1.21 12.89 -4.77
CA THR A 352 2.41 12.19 -5.19
C THR A 352 3.04 11.51 -3.98
N LEU A 353 3.15 10.20 -4.01
CA LEU A 353 3.75 9.38 -2.97
C LEU A 353 5.17 9.02 -3.38
N VAL A 354 6.15 9.27 -2.53
CA VAL A 354 7.56 8.94 -2.79
C VAL A 354 8.01 7.88 -1.80
N TYR A 355 8.09 6.63 -2.23
CA TYR A 355 8.52 5.52 -1.38
C TYR A 355 10.04 5.50 -1.28
N HIS A 356 10.58 5.62 -0.07
CA HIS A 356 12.01 5.80 0.17
C HIS A 356 12.58 4.70 1.07
N PRO A 357 13.50 3.83 0.57
CA PRO A 357 14.04 2.71 1.34
C PRO A 357 14.90 3.13 2.53
N ASN A 358 15.56 4.29 2.49
CA ASN A 358 16.39 4.73 3.62
C ASN A 358 15.60 5.44 4.74
N LEU A 359 14.28 5.57 4.62
CA LEU A 359 13.42 6.07 5.70
C LEU A 359 12.84 4.89 6.50
N PRO A 360 12.68 5.01 7.83
CA PRO A 360 12.06 3.96 8.65
C PRO A 360 10.70 3.52 8.12
N ASP A 361 10.38 2.23 8.25
CA ASP A 361 9.10 1.66 7.79
C ASP A 361 7.92 2.43 8.41
N GLY A 362 6.94 2.82 7.58
CA GLY A 362 5.75 3.57 8.00
C GLY A 362 5.99 5.04 8.35
N SER A 363 7.24 5.54 8.30
CA SER A 363 7.49 6.96 8.53
C SER A 363 6.99 7.81 7.36
N THR A 364 6.33 8.93 7.66
CA THR A 364 5.84 9.86 6.65
C THR A 364 6.52 11.20 6.77
N VAL A 365 6.94 11.75 5.63
CA VAL A 365 7.52 13.09 5.54
C VAL A 365 6.73 13.89 4.53
N VAL A 366 6.01 14.91 4.99
CA VAL A 366 5.27 15.80 4.10
C VAL A 366 6.28 16.75 3.46
N VAL A 367 6.43 16.65 2.14
CA VAL A 367 7.32 17.52 1.37
C VAL A 367 6.60 18.83 1.07
N ASN A 368 5.35 18.72 0.61
CA ASN A 368 4.42 19.83 0.41
C ASN A 368 2.97 19.30 0.35
N SER A 369 2.00 20.16 0.04
CA SER A 369 0.58 19.80 -0.04
C SER A 369 0.21 18.81 -1.16
N GLN A 370 1.14 18.47 -2.05
CA GLN A 370 0.93 17.55 -3.18
C GLN A 370 1.91 16.38 -3.19
N MET A 371 2.82 16.29 -2.22
CA MET A 371 3.88 15.28 -2.18
C MET A 371 4.19 14.83 -0.76
N VAL A 372 4.16 13.52 -0.54
CA VAL A 372 4.52 12.88 0.72
C VAL A 372 5.52 11.77 0.46
N MET A 373 6.59 11.74 1.25
CA MET A 373 7.52 10.60 1.26
C MET A 373 7.10 9.58 2.31
N ILE A 374 7.20 8.30 1.94
CA ILE A 374 6.84 7.18 2.79
C ILE A 374 8.05 6.27 2.93
N GLY A 375 8.46 6.02 4.17
CA GLY A 375 9.56 5.12 4.44
C GLY A 375 9.14 3.67 4.37
N THR A 376 9.95 2.88 3.67
CA THR A 376 9.71 1.44 3.46
C THR A 376 10.67 0.56 4.27
N GLY A 377 11.50 1.16 5.14
CA GLY A 377 12.40 0.42 6.03
C GLY A 377 13.40 -0.48 5.32
N GLY A 378 13.93 -0.04 4.18
CA GLY A 378 14.87 -0.78 3.34
C GLY A 378 14.22 -1.73 2.34
N ARG A 379 12.89 -1.83 2.31
CA ARG A 379 12.18 -2.70 1.35
C ARG A 379 12.01 -2.00 0.00
N GLY A 380 12.24 -2.75 -1.07
CA GLY A 380 12.04 -2.31 -2.44
C GLY A 380 13.04 -1.25 -2.89
N SER A 381 12.83 -0.73 -4.10
CA SER A 381 13.56 0.42 -4.62
C SER A 381 12.79 1.71 -4.40
N PHE A 382 13.52 2.82 -4.42
CA PHE A 382 12.90 4.13 -4.55
C PHE A 382 11.98 4.16 -5.77
N HIS A 383 10.73 4.54 -5.55
CA HIS A 383 9.76 4.73 -6.60
C HIS A 383 8.72 5.76 -6.17
N VAL A 384 7.96 6.23 -7.13
CA VAL A 384 7.05 7.36 -6.96
C VAL A 384 5.72 6.97 -7.59
N ASP A 385 4.65 7.17 -6.84
CA ASP A 385 3.29 6.80 -7.23
C ASP A 385 2.32 7.95 -6.97
N LYS A 386 1.04 7.75 -7.29
CA LYS A 386 -0.05 8.63 -6.90
C LYS A 386 -1.09 7.85 -6.12
N GLY A 387 -1.46 8.35 -4.95
CA GLY A 387 -2.47 7.70 -4.12
C GLY A 387 -2.82 8.51 -2.89
N TYR A 388 -3.58 7.88 -2.02
CA TYR A 388 -3.90 8.43 -0.70
C TYR A 388 -2.78 8.07 0.28
N VAL A 389 -2.37 9.02 1.12
CA VAL A 389 -1.29 8.77 2.10
C VAL A 389 -1.67 7.65 3.07
N ALA A 390 -2.93 7.62 3.49
CA ALA A 390 -3.47 6.60 4.37
C ALA A 390 -3.42 5.18 3.76
N GLU A 391 -3.76 5.05 2.48
CA GLU A 391 -3.62 3.77 1.73
C GLU A 391 -2.18 3.30 1.72
N ALA A 392 -1.25 4.22 1.47
CA ALA A 392 0.16 3.92 1.43
C ALA A 392 0.79 3.62 2.81
N LEU A 393 0.08 3.93 3.91
CA LEU A 393 0.38 3.44 5.26
C LEU A 393 -0.36 2.15 5.62
N GLY A 394 -1.07 1.54 4.66
CA GLY A 394 -1.80 0.30 4.84
C GLY A 394 -3.13 0.47 5.57
N HIS A 395 -3.72 1.67 5.52
CA HIS A 395 -5.11 1.87 5.95
C HIS A 395 -6.05 1.73 4.76
N ARG A 396 -7.20 1.10 4.98
CA ARG A 396 -8.29 1.09 4.02
C ARG A 396 -8.79 2.51 3.79
N ILE A 397 -8.92 2.90 2.52
CA ILE A 397 -9.59 4.13 2.11
C ILE A 397 -10.98 3.80 1.60
N GLU A 398 -11.96 4.61 2.00
CA GLU A 398 -13.32 4.47 1.51
C GLU A 398 -13.84 5.80 0.97
N THR A 399 -14.43 5.73 -0.23
CA THR A 399 -15.04 6.88 -0.93
C THR A 399 -16.56 6.91 -0.80
N GLY A 400 -17.15 5.83 -0.28
CA GLY A 400 -18.59 5.73 -0.03
C GLY A 400 -19.09 6.70 1.04
N ASN A 401 -20.41 6.68 1.27
CA ASN A 401 -20.99 7.46 2.35
C ASN A 401 -20.70 6.78 3.71
N ALA A 402 -19.95 7.48 4.55
CA ALA A 402 -19.82 7.13 5.95
C ALA A 402 -21.19 7.07 6.64
N VAL A 403 -21.33 6.20 7.65
CA VAL A 403 -22.55 6.15 8.45
C VAL A 403 -22.76 7.50 9.13
N ALA A 404 -23.95 8.07 8.94
CA ALA A 404 -24.27 9.41 9.43
C ALA A 404 -24.14 9.49 10.95
N ALA A 405 -23.64 10.62 11.44
CA ALA A 405 -23.65 10.89 12.87
C ALA A 405 -25.10 11.01 13.37
N ARG A 406 -25.43 10.31 14.46
CA ARG A 406 -26.74 10.43 15.12
C ARG A 406 -26.56 10.63 16.61
N GLN A 407 -27.02 11.78 17.10
CA GLN A 407 -27.16 12.07 18.52
C GLN A 407 -28.43 11.40 19.05
N SER A 408 -28.41 10.07 19.10
CA SER A 408 -29.45 9.29 19.76
C SER A 408 -29.03 9.02 21.21
N GLU A 409 -29.97 9.15 22.13
CA GLU A 409 -29.76 8.74 23.51
C GLU A 409 -29.57 7.22 23.59
N LEU A 410 -28.67 6.82 24.48
CA LEU A 410 -28.33 5.42 24.69
C LEU A 410 -29.38 4.77 25.59
N VAL A 411 -30.26 3.96 25.00
CA VAL A 411 -31.25 3.18 25.75
C VAL A 411 -30.62 1.84 26.18
N ARG A 412 -30.55 1.59 27.49
CA ARG A 412 -29.97 0.36 28.06
C ARG A 412 -30.93 -0.47 28.91
N SER A 413 -32.11 0.07 29.20
CA SER A 413 -33.11 -0.52 30.07
C SER A 413 -34.51 -0.14 29.59
N GLY A 414 -35.52 -0.77 30.16
CA GLY A 414 -36.91 -0.54 29.77
C GLY A 414 -37.31 -1.24 28.47
N ILE A 415 -38.48 -0.87 27.98
CA ILE A 415 -39.02 -1.36 26.72
C ILE A 415 -38.87 -0.27 25.68
N LEU A 416 -38.14 -0.54 24.60
CA LEU A 416 -38.02 0.35 23.46
C LEU A 416 -38.98 -0.09 22.36
N LEU A 417 -39.97 0.74 22.05
CA LEU A 417 -40.90 0.51 20.94
C LEU A 417 -40.44 1.31 19.72
N LEU A 418 -40.26 0.62 18.59
CA LEU A 418 -39.85 1.20 17.32
C LEU A 418 -41.00 1.12 16.31
N ASN A 419 -41.32 2.24 15.66
CA ASN A 419 -42.20 2.25 14.50
C ASN A 419 -41.41 2.56 13.22
N PRO A 420 -40.87 1.54 12.52
CA PRO A 420 -40.12 1.75 11.29
C PRO A 420 -41.00 1.98 10.05
N THR A 421 -42.32 1.88 10.17
CA THR A 421 -43.20 1.88 9.01
C THR A 421 -43.48 3.31 8.56
N GLY A 422 -44.20 3.46 7.44
CA GLY A 422 -44.67 4.75 6.95
C GLY A 422 -45.96 5.25 7.61
N THR A 423 -46.49 4.56 8.62
CA THR A 423 -47.82 4.85 9.18
C THR A 423 -47.77 4.97 10.71
N LYS A 424 -48.52 5.93 11.25
CA LYS A 424 -48.69 6.11 12.69
C LYS A 424 -49.42 4.91 13.31
N ILE A 425 -49.01 4.50 14.51
CA ILE A 425 -49.71 3.50 15.32
C ILE A 425 -50.17 4.09 16.66
N ASN A 426 -51.40 3.75 17.06
CA ASN A 426 -51.93 4.04 18.38
C ASN A 426 -51.98 2.74 19.18
N PHE A 427 -51.57 2.80 20.45
CA PHE A 427 -51.47 1.64 21.32
C PHE A 427 -51.69 2.04 22.77
N VAL A 428 -51.97 1.06 23.61
CA VAL A 428 -52.20 1.23 25.04
C VAL A 428 -51.09 0.52 25.78
N VAL A 429 -50.47 1.20 26.73
CA VAL A 429 -49.43 0.66 27.64
C VAL A 429 -49.94 0.81 29.05
N ASP A 430 -50.21 -0.30 29.74
CA ASP A 430 -50.79 -0.31 31.11
C ASP A 430 -51.96 0.67 31.29
N ASN A 431 -52.94 0.59 30.38
CA ASN A 431 -54.13 1.45 30.30
C ASN A 431 -53.89 2.93 29.96
N ARG A 432 -52.69 3.30 29.49
CA ARG A 432 -52.40 4.64 28.96
C ARG A 432 -52.34 4.60 27.44
N GLU A 433 -53.19 5.38 26.80
CA GLU A 433 -53.16 5.57 25.34
C GLU A 433 -51.91 6.37 24.94
N LEU A 434 -51.16 5.82 24.01
CA LEU A 434 -49.98 6.40 23.42
C LEU A 434 -50.08 6.30 21.89
N SER A 435 -49.25 7.09 21.22
CA SER A 435 -49.11 7.01 19.77
C SER A 435 -47.66 7.16 19.36
N LEU A 436 -47.28 6.49 18.28
CA LEU A 436 -45.93 6.51 17.74
C LEU A 436 -45.98 6.76 16.24
N ASP A 437 -45.47 7.91 15.82
CA ASP A 437 -45.40 8.30 14.43
C ASP A 437 -44.40 7.43 13.64
N ALA A 438 -44.54 7.46 12.31
CA ALA A 438 -43.66 6.76 11.38
C ALA A 438 -42.19 7.19 11.54
N GLY A 439 -41.29 6.24 11.75
CA GLY A 439 -39.85 6.48 11.96
C GLY A 439 -39.47 6.87 13.40
N TYR A 440 -40.43 7.02 14.32
CA TYR A 440 -40.16 7.41 15.70
C TYR A 440 -39.97 6.20 16.62
N GLN A 441 -39.36 6.45 17.78
CA GLN A 441 -39.19 5.49 18.86
C GLN A 441 -39.73 6.02 20.19
N ARG A 442 -40.15 5.13 21.07
CA ARG A 442 -40.63 5.45 22.42
C ARG A 442 -40.02 4.48 23.43
N THR A 443 -39.40 5.03 24.47
CA THR A 443 -38.96 4.26 25.63
C THR A 443 -40.08 4.23 26.68
N VAL A 444 -40.35 3.06 27.23
CA VAL A 444 -41.17 2.84 28.42
C VAL A 444 -40.23 2.41 29.53
N GLU A 445 -40.01 3.31 30.49
CA GLU A 445 -39.12 3.08 31.63
C GLU A 445 -39.78 2.08 32.60
N THR A 446 -39.30 0.84 32.59
CA THR A 446 -39.76 -0.23 33.46
C THR A 446 -38.64 -1.25 33.64
N ASN A 447 -38.59 -1.90 34.80
CA ASN A 447 -37.76 -3.09 35.00
C ASN A 447 -38.60 -4.38 34.96
N ASP A 448 -39.93 -4.24 34.95
CA ASP A 448 -40.90 -5.32 34.96
C ASP A 448 -41.60 -5.48 33.60
N THR A 449 -42.40 -6.53 33.48
CA THR A 449 -43.21 -6.75 32.28
C THR A 449 -44.37 -5.77 32.17
N VAL A 450 -44.66 -5.32 30.95
CA VAL A 450 -45.74 -4.36 30.65
C VAL A 450 -46.68 -4.94 29.61
N THR A 451 -47.98 -4.65 29.73
CA THR A 451 -48.96 -5.08 28.71
C THR A 451 -49.15 -3.99 27.66
N VAL A 452 -48.88 -4.33 26.41
CA VAL A 452 -49.10 -3.47 25.24
C VAL A 452 -50.26 -4.01 24.41
N ALA A 453 -51.25 -3.16 24.13
CA ALA A 453 -52.40 -3.50 23.31
C ALA A 453 -52.57 -2.52 22.14
N PHE A 454 -52.89 -3.00 20.94
CA PHE A 454 -53.11 -2.13 19.78
C PHE A 454 -54.09 -2.73 18.78
N ASP A 455 -54.72 -1.88 17.98
CA ASP A 455 -55.51 -2.32 16.82
C ASP A 455 -54.58 -2.78 15.71
N THR A 456 -54.80 -4.01 15.24
CA THR A 456 -54.05 -4.63 14.16
C THR A 456 -54.30 -3.98 12.79
N GLY A 457 -55.22 -3.01 12.69
CA GLY A 457 -55.63 -2.37 11.44
C GLY A 457 -56.74 -3.13 10.69
N VAL A 458 -57.11 -4.32 11.17
CA VAL A 458 -58.20 -5.16 10.63
C VAL A 458 -59.38 -5.27 11.61
N GLY A 459 -59.52 -4.29 12.51
CA GLY A 459 -60.60 -4.24 13.51
C GLY A 459 -60.47 -5.27 14.63
N ARG A 460 -59.25 -5.78 14.85
CA ARG A 460 -58.92 -6.71 15.96
C ARG A 460 -57.87 -6.07 16.85
N THR A 461 -58.08 -6.11 18.15
CA THR A 461 -57.08 -5.69 19.14
C THR A 461 -56.23 -6.89 19.57
N THR A 462 -54.92 -6.77 19.49
CA THR A 462 -53.97 -7.77 20.02
C THR A 462 -53.33 -7.24 21.30
N ARG A 463 -52.97 -8.13 22.22
CA ARG A 463 -52.26 -7.81 23.46
C ARG A 463 -50.98 -8.63 23.58
N TYR A 464 -49.89 -7.98 23.94
CA TYR A 464 -48.59 -8.58 24.22
C TYR A 464 -48.14 -8.22 25.63
N THR A 465 -47.59 -9.18 26.36
CA THR A 465 -46.83 -8.93 27.59
C THR A 465 -45.36 -8.87 27.24
N LEU A 466 -44.77 -7.68 27.40
CA LEU A 466 -43.40 -7.39 26.98
C LEU A 466 -42.48 -7.36 28.19
N GLU A 467 -41.31 -7.97 28.07
CA GLU A 467 -40.19 -7.82 29.01
C GLU A 467 -39.29 -6.65 28.56
N PRO A 468 -38.39 -6.13 29.41
CA PRO A 468 -37.36 -5.19 28.96
C PRO A 468 -36.61 -5.68 27.72
N GLY A 469 -36.46 -4.78 26.74
CA GLY A 469 -35.85 -5.04 25.43
C GLY A 469 -36.46 -4.16 24.34
N THR A 470 -36.07 -4.41 23.09
CA THR A 470 -36.61 -3.66 21.94
C THR A 470 -37.64 -4.46 21.19
N TYR A 471 -38.71 -3.79 20.78
CA TYR A 471 -39.78 -4.36 19.98
C TYR A 471 -40.08 -3.45 18.80
N ARG A 472 -40.25 -4.06 17.63
CA ARG A 472 -40.45 -3.37 16.36
C ARG A 472 -41.84 -3.66 15.83
N PHE A 473 -42.61 -2.61 15.63
CA PHE A 473 -43.86 -2.72 14.89
C PHE A 473 -43.55 -3.07 13.44
N ARG A 474 -44.34 -3.98 12.87
CA ARG A 474 -44.27 -4.36 11.47
C ARG A 474 -45.67 -4.61 10.94
N ILE A 475 -45.82 -4.58 9.62
CA ILE A 475 -47.04 -5.05 8.97
C ILE A 475 -46.73 -6.45 8.44
N ALA A 476 -47.43 -7.46 8.96
CA ALA A 476 -47.35 -8.85 8.55
C ALA A 476 -48.75 -9.32 8.14
N ASP A 477 -48.87 -9.90 6.95
CA ASP A 477 -50.16 -10.39 6.42
C ASP A 477 -51.28 -9.33 6.42
N GLY A 478 -50.90 -8.07 6.15
CA GLY A 478 -51.83 -6.93 6.12
C GLY A 478 -52.28 -6.41 7.49
N ALA A 479 -51.74 -6.95 8.58
CA ALA A 479 -52.06 -6.57 9.95
C ALA A 479 -50.81 -6.07 10.69
N TRP A 480 -50.99 -5.17 11.64
CA TRP A 480 -49.93 -4.78 12.57
C TRP A 480 -49.57 -5.94 13.48
N ASP A 481 -48.26 -6.09 13.69
CA ASP A 481 -47.67 -7.05 14.59
C ASP A 481 -46.49 -6.40 15.32
N LEU A 482 -46.08 -6.99 16.44
CA LEU A 482 -45.02 -6.51 17.30
C LEU A 482 -44.03 -7.64 17.60
N ASN A 483 -42.80 -7.50 17.11
CA ASN A 483 -41.76 -8.52 17.30
C ASN A 483 -40.64 -8.00 18.18
N ARG A 484 -40.17 -8.85 19.11
CA ARG A 484 -38.91 -8.59 19.83
C ARG A 484 -37.75 -8.57 18.83
N ALA A 485 -36.95 -7.51 18.88
CA ALA A 485 -35.79 -7.32 18.03
C ALA A 485 -34.51 -7.58 18.83
N LYS A 486 -33.51 -8.13 18.13
CA LYS A 486 -32.12 -8.19 18.59
C LYS A 486 -31.25 -7.55 17.52
N PHE A 487 -30.18 -6.90 17.97
CA PHE A 487 -29.27 -6.17 17.12
C PHE A 487 -27.90 -6.78 17.24
N GLN A 488 -27.26 -6.92 16.07
CA GLN A 488 -25.91 -7.41 15.94
C GLN A 488 -25.16 -6.49 14.99
N VAL A 489 -23.93 -6.14 15.38
CA VAL A 489 -23.00 -5.42 14.52
C VAL A 489 -21.63 -6.04 14.61
N VAL A 490 -20.98 -6.19 13.46
CA VAL A 490 -19.57 -6.55 13.36
C VAL A 490 -18.80 -5.29 13.00
N ILE A 491 -17.84 -4.89 13.83
CA ILE A 491 -16.87 -3.84 13.51
C ILE A 491 -15.65 -4.52 12.91
N ASP A 492 -15.43 -4.31 11.62
CA ASP A 492 -14.38 -4.97 10.86
C ASP A 492 -13.21 -4.02 10.57
N ASN A 493 -12.01 -4.47 10.95
CA ASN A 493 -10.74 -3.78 10.83
C ASN A 493 -9.69 -4.66 10.12
N GLN A 494 -10.12 -5.59 9.28
CA GLN A 494 -9.25 -6.57 8.62
C GLN A 494 -8.25 -5.96 7.63
N GLU A 495 -8.60 -4.85 6.99
CA GLU A 495 -7.78 -4.20 5.95
C GLU A 495 -6.92 -3.03 6.47
N ASN A 496 -6.81 -2.88 7.79
CA ASN A 496 -6.03 -1.79 8.39
C ASN A 496 -4.82 -2.32 9.15
N THR A 497 -3.72 -1.56 9.11
CA THR A 497 -2.46 -1.80 9.82
C THR A 497 -2.45 -1.32 11.27
N THR A 498 -3.45 -0.54 11.70
CA THR A 498 -3.58 -0.06 13.08
C THR A 498 -4.88 -0.54 13.73
N ALA A 499 -4.92 -0.56 15.06
CA ALA A 499 -6.11 -0.94 15.80
C ALA A 499 -7.16 0.18 15.75
N PHE A 500 -8.43 -0.20 15.73
CA PHE A 500 -9.55 0.73 15.80
C PHE A 500 -10.21 0.65 17.19
N HIS A 501 -10.06 1.72 17.96
CA HIS A 501 -10.61 1.95 19.29
C HIS A 501 -11.99 2.61 19.22
N TYR A 502 -12.92 2.12 20.02
CA TYR A 502 -14.27 2.66 20.08
C TYR A 502 -14.92 2.31 21.42
N ILE A 503 -16.05 2.97 21.69
CA ILE A 503 -16.96 2.67 22.78
C ILE A 503 -18.24 2.12 22.17
N VAL A 504 -18.64 0.93 22.58
CA VAL A 504 -19.89 0.29 22.18
C VAL A 504 -20.75 0.07 23.42
N GLN A 505 -21.98 0.57 23.40
CA GLN A 505 -22.87 0.49 24.57
C GLN A 505 -22.23 1.02 25.87
N GLY A 506 -21.35 2.02 25.76
CA GLY A 506 -20.59 2.59 26.88
C GLY A 506 -19.43 1.75 27.41
N LYS A 507 -19.08 0.64 26.75
CA LYS A 507 -17.91 -0.16 27.06
C LYS A 507 -16.81 0.08 26.03
N HIS A 508 -15.59 0.30 26.49
CA HIS A 508 -14.43 0.37 25.60
C HIS A 508 -14.23 -0.98 24.90
N ALA A 509 -13.94 -0.90 23.62
CA ALA A 509 -13.60 -2.03 22.77
C ALA A 509 -12.50 -1.62 21.79
N THR A 510 -11.83 -2.61 21.22
CA THR A 510 -10.77 -2.39 20.23
C THR A 510 -10.82 -3.50 19.20
N ALA A 511 -11.08 -3.16 17.95
CA ALA A 511 -10.88 -4.07 16.83
C ALA A 511 -9.39 -4.07 16.51
N ALA A 512 -8.70 -5.15 16.85
CA ALA A 512 -7.26 -5.27 16.62
C ALA A 512 -6.93 -5.20 15.12
N VAL A 513 -5.66 -4.97 14.80
CA VAL A 513 -5.11 -5.02 13.44
C VAL A 513 -5.51 -6.32 12.77
N GLY A 514 -6.11 -6.25 11.58
CA GLY A 514 -6.46 -7.46 10.83
C GLY A 514 -7.61 -8.29 11.45
N LYS A 515 -8.40 -7.73 12.36
CA LYS A 515 -9.46 -8.44 13.10
C LYS A 515 -10.80 -7.71 13.03
N SER A 516 -11.86 -8.45 13.36
CA SER A 516 -13.21 -7.92 13.49
C SER A 516 -13.77 -8.28 14.87
N ASN A 517 -14.61 -7.42 15.43
CA ASN A 517 -15.27 -7.64 16.71
C ASN A 517 -16.78 -7.63 16.53
N LYS A 518 -17.45 -8.62 17.11
CA LYS A 518 -18.89 -8.77 17.08
C LYS A 518 -19.52 -8.28 18.38
N HIS A 519 -20.61 -7.53 18.25
CA HIS A 519 -21.41 -7.04 19.38
C HIS A 519 -22.87 -7.40 19.18
N ASP A 520 -23.51 -7.84 20.26
CA ASP A 520 -24.91 -8.22 20.30
C ASP A 520 -25.63 -7.42 21.40
N SER A 521 -26.88 -7.05 21.17
CA SER A 521 -27.69 -6.26 22.11
C SER A 521 -29.19 -6.46 21.89
N ASP A 522 -29.98 -6.41 22.96
CA ASP A 522 -31.44 -6.34 22.87
C ASP A 522 -31.95 -4.91 22.57
N TYR A 523 -31.03 -3.94 22.49
CA TYR A 523 -31.26 -2.54 22.13
C TYR A 523 -30.40 -2.11 20.93
N PRO A 524 -30.83 -1.12 20.12
CA PRO A 524 -30.01 -0.56 19.05
C PRO A 524 -28.61 -0.19 19.54
N ILE A 525 -27.61 -0.48 18.71
CA ILE A 525 -26.20 -0.40 19.12
C ILE A 525 -25.67 1.00 18.85
N VAL A 526 -25.24 1.68 19.92
CA VAL A 526 -24.55 2.98 19.81
C VAL A 526 -23.05 2.75 19.87
N ILE A 527 -22.36 3.29 18.87
CA ILE A 527 -20.90 3.23 18.73
C ILE A 527 -20.38 4.66 18.75
N ARG A 528 -19.41 4.93 19.62
CA ARG A 528 -18.71 6.22 19.72
C ARG A 528 -17.22 6.00 19.47
N TYR A 529 -16.59 6.85 18.69
CA TYR A 529 -15.16 6.72 18.40
C TYR A 529 -14.56 8.10 18.09
N ASP A 530 -13.28 8.25 18.39
CA ASP A 530 -12.51 9.41 17.92
C ASP A 530 -12.19 9.24 16.44
N ARG A 531 -12.28 10.32 15.66
CA ARG A 531 -12.07 10.26 14.22
C ARG A 531 -10.60 10.39 13.78
N GLY A 532 -9.63 10.43 14.70
CA GLY A 532 -8.23 10.66 14.33
C GLY A 532 -7.66 12.01 14.68
N ASN A 533 -8.48 12.91 15.20
CA ASN A 533 -8.09 14.29 15.44
C ASN A 533 -8.03 14.67 16.92
N GLY A 534 -8.24 13.71 17.83
CA GLY A 534 -8.17 13.88 19.28
C GLY A 534 -9.17 14.89 19.86
N SER A 535 -10.14 15.36 19.08
CA SER A 535 -11.00 16.50 19.46
C SER A 535 -12.48 16.30 19.12
N ALA A 536 -12.82 15.32 18.28
CA ALA A 536 -14.20 15.06 17.89
C ALA A 536 -14.55 13.57 17.98
N THR A 537 -15.37 13.22 18.96
CA THR A 537 -16.04 11.92 18.99
C THR A 537 -17.20 11.91 18.01
N LYS A 538 -17.22 10.96 17.08
CA LYS A 538 -18.40 10.67 16.24
C LYS A 538 -19.23 9.59 16.90
N GLN A 539 -20.55 9.75 16.87
CA GLN A 539 -21.52 8.76 17.35
C GLN A 539 -22.34 8.20 16.19
N VAL A 540 -22.33 6.88 16.06
CA VAL A 540 -23.12 6.11 15.09
C VAL A 540 -24.19 5.31 15.84
N TYR A 541 -25.40 5.30 15.28
CA TYR A 541 -26.55 4.54 15.78
C TYR A 541 -26.91 3.42 14.80
N HIS A 542 -26.74 2.18 15.22
CA HIS A 542 -27.01 0.98 14.42
C HIS A 542 -28.32 0.33 14.86
N ASP A 543 -29.36 0.48 14.03
CA ASP A 543 -30.73 -0.03 14.23
C ASP A 543 -31.09 -1.19 13.30
N LYS A 544 -30.14 -1.71 12.54
CA LYS A 544 -30.32 -2.91 11.71
C LYS A 544 -30.20 -4.16 12.58
N LYS A 545 -31.02 -5.17 12.26
CA LYS A 545 -31.03 -6.46 12.96
C LYS A 545 -29.63 -7.09 12.96
N ASP A 546 -29.01 -7.14 11.80
CA ASP A 546 -27.65 -7.65 11.58
C ASP A 546 -26.96 -6.70 10.60
N GLY A 547 -25.63 -6.55 10.70
CA GLY A 547 -24.85 -5.76 9.75
C GLY A 547 -23.36 -5.74 10.07
N THR A 548 -22.55 -5.38 9.08
CA THR A 548 -21.10 -5.20 9.23
C THR A 548 -20.75 -3.74 8.93
N LEU A 549 -19.94 -3.15 9.80
CA LEU A 549 -19.36 -1.82 9.61
C LEU A 549 -17.85 -1.98 9.47
N PHE A 550 -17.28 -1.52 8.37
CA PHE A 550 -15.83 -1.48 8.20
C PHE A 550 -15.27 -0.17 8.75
N ALA A 551 -14.20 -0.24 9.52
CA ALA A 551 -13.40 0.93 9.87
C ALA A 551 -12.49 1.27 8.68
N ALA A 552 -12.54 2.52 8.21
CA ALA A 552 -11.68 3.00 7.14
C ALA A 552 -11.41 4.49 7.29
N VAL A 553 -10.39 4.99 6.60
CA VAL A 553 -10.14 6.42 6.47
C VAL A 553 -11.01 6.96 5.34
N ASN A 554 -11.80 7.99 5.63
CA ASN A 554 -12.67 8.63 4.66
C ASN A 554 -11.84 9.46 3.66
N ALA A 555 -11.99 9.18 2.37
CA ALA A 555 -11.21 9.84 1.31
C ALA A 555 -11.40 11.36 1.22
N SER A 556 -12.53 11.88 1.73
CA SER A 556 -12.89 13.31 1.62
C SER A 556 -12.21 14.18 2.70
N ASP A 557 -12.16 13.71 3.94
CA ASP A 557 -11.64 14.46 5.08
C ASP A 557 -10.43 13.82 5.77
N HIS A 558 -10.02 12.62 5.32
CA HIS A 558 -8.85 11.88 5.81
C HIS A 558 -8.93 11.51 7.28
N LEU A 559 -10.16 11.32 7.78
CA LEU A 559 -10.44 10.93 9.14
C LEU A 559 -11.01 9.51 9.22
N TRP A 560 -10.80 8.82 10.34
CA TRP A 560 -11.44 7.54 10.61
C TRP A 560 -12.96 7.66 10.58
N ASP A 561 -13.60 6.68 9.96
CA ASP A 561 -15.04 6.57 9.90
C ASP A 561 -15.49 5.10 9.82
N LEU A 562 -16.79 4.89 10.02
CA LEU A 562 -17.45 3.60 9.84
C LEU A 562 -18.30 3.63 8.58
N PHE A 563 -18.17 2.59 7.77
CA PHE A 563 -18.89 2.43 6.50
C PHE A 563 -19.72 1.17 6.54
N ASP A 564 -20.93 1.24 6.01
CA ASP A 564 -21.85 0.11 5.96
C ASP A 564 -21.45 -0.85 4.84
N ALA A 565 -21.22 -2.11 5.19
CA ALA A 565 -20.78 -3.13 4.22
C ALA A 565 -21.80 -3.39 3.11
N ASP A 566 -23.08 -3.21 3.41
CA ASP A 566 -24.18 -3.47 2.49
C ASP A 566 -24.57 -2.22 1.69
N ALA A 567 -23.97 -1.06 2.00
CA ALA A 567 -24.20 0.12 1.18
C ALA A 567 -23.54 -0.09 -0.18
N ALA A 568 -24.33 0.01 -1.25
CA ALA A 568 -23.80 -0.05 -2.60
C ALA A 568 -22.66 0.97 -2.72
N PRO A 569 -21.49 0.55 -3.25
CA PRO A 569 -20.39 1.49 -3.47
C PRO A 569 -20.96 2.63 -4.31
N THR A 570 -20.87 3.83 -3.78
CA THR A 570 -21.24 5.01 -4.55
C THR A 570 -20.22 5.03 -5.68
N ASN A 571 -20.65 4.87 -6.94
CA ASN A 571 -19.79 4.69 -8.12
C ASN A 571 -18.80 5.86 -8.31
N ALA A 572 -17.80 5.94 -7.43
CA ALA A 572 -16.61 6.72 -7.57
C ALA A 572 -15.61 5.76 -8.20
N SER A 573 -15.19 6.08 -9.42
CA SER A 573 -14.16 5.35 -10.14
C SER A 573 -12.93 5.22 -9.24
N GLN A 574 -12.73 4.05 -8.62
CA GLN A 574 -11.50 3.78 -7.89
C GLN A 574 -10.35 4.00 -8.89
N PRO A 575 -9.35 4.83 -8.56
CA PRO A 575 -8.06 4.71 -9.21
C PRO A 575 -7.61 3.27 -8.94
N THR A 576 -7.37 2.49 -9.98
CA THR A 576 -6.81 1.15 -9.84
C THR A 576 -5.41 1.34 -9.26
N ALA A 577 -5.28 1.33 -7.93
CA ALA A 577 -4.00 1.13 -7.28
C ALA A 577 -3.48 -0.20 -7.84
N MET A 578 -2.38 -0.16 -8.58
CA MET A 578 -1.75 -1.39 -9.00
C MET A 578 -1.39 -2.13 -7.71
N PRO A 579 -1.82 -3.39 -7.52
CA PRO A 579 -1.39 -4.15 -6.37
C PRO A 579 0.14 -4.07 -6.34
N ILE A 580 0.70 -3.71 -5.17
CA ILE A 580 2.12 -3.88 -4.89
C ILE A 580 2.35 -5.39 -4.99
N ALA A 581 2.54 -5.87 -6.22
CA ALA A 581 3.12 -7.16 -6.46
C ALA A 581 4.42 -7.10 -5.68
N GLN A 582 4.60 -8.03 -4.76
CA GLN A 582 5.93 -8.41 -4.29
C GLN A 582 6.69 -8.79 -5.56
N GLN A 583 7.32 -7.79 -6.20
CA GLN A 583 8.19 -7.98 -7.31
C GLN A 583 9.43 -8.58 -6.67
N GLU A 584 9.40 -9.90 -6.45
CA GLU A 584 10.56 -10.68 -6.08
C GLU A 584 11.64 -10.33 -7.10
N SER A 585 12.60 -9.52 -6.66
CA SER A 585 13.80 -9.26 -7.42
C SER A 585 14.44 -10.62 -7.66
N SER A 586 14.32 -11.14 -8.88
CA SER A 586 15.07 -12.30 -9.33
C SER A 586 16.55 -11.93 -9.28
N TYR A 587 17.17 -12.26 -8.14
CA TYR A 587 18.58 -12.10 -7.91
C TYR A 587 19.29 -13.15 -8.77
N ILE A 588 19.79 -12.73 -9.94
CA ILE A 588 20.71 -13.56 -10.73
C ILE A 588 22.11 -13.33 -10.15
N PRO A 589 22.76 -14.35 -9.55
CA PRO A 589 24.14 -14.20 -9.11
C PRO A 589 25.03 -13.94 -10.33
N ALA A 590 25.89 -12.93 -10.22
CA ALA A 590 26.89 -12.61 -11.24
C ALA A 590 27.84 -13.80 -11.45
N PHE A 591 27.97 -14.23 -12.70
CA PHE A 591 29.07 -15.08 -13.18
C PHE A 591 30.18 -14.21 -13.74
#